data_AF-A0A850JKR1-F1
#
_entry.id   AF-A0A850JKR1-F1
#
_cell.length_a   1.000
_cell.length_b   1.000
_cell.length_c   1.000
_cell.angle_alpha   90.00
_cell.angle_beta   90.00
_cell.angle_gamma   90.00
#
_symmetry.space_group_name_H-M   'P 1'
#
loop_
_entity.id
_entity.type
_entity.pdbx_description
1 polymer ?
#
loop_
_entity_poly.entity_id
_entity_poly.type
_entity_poly.pdbx_seq_one_letter_code
_entity_poly.pdbx_strand_id
1 'polypeptide(L)'
;MFPGKKAIGLRLRKAREAPPYWSRPDLARLLRAAADPRDRPGLPHVSPLAEMIKHWEAGKFVPGHRYRPLYVKVTGMSEDDLFGADEALTPDDRDRLAQAIARPARVDLTVVGSLATILAAQRRLNDTADPAAILPATLAQTDVATTLLQAARGPVRDALAPVAAEYVQFSGWLRAEHRDDQRAAHLLTDAEALADDAGSGELAAQAVNFKGYLARQQGNARGVVRHFLTAYHTPGAAPAQRLGDAVLAAHGHALLGDHADARRLLAEAETLEDAAASSLPPDTAYWLTPDFQHVNIGLALLGLGEHDAAAEHLQAGLESLPPDQRDAAWTAEYRDALRQAREAP
;
A
#
# COMPACT_ATOMS: atom_id res chain seq x y z
N MET A 1 7.50 6.74 -3.86
CA MET A 1 8.04 7.37 -5.10
C MET A 1 8.04 6.32 -6.18
N PHE A 2 7.10 6.40 -7.13
CA PHE A 2 7.09 5.52 -8.30
C PHE A 2 8.47 5.55 -8.99
N PRO A 3 9.04 4.39 -9.36
CA PRO A 3 10.30 4.36 -10.10
C PRO A 3 10.20 5.26 -11.33
N GLY A 4 11.25 6.05 -11.57
CA GLY A 4 11.33 6.87 -12.76
C GLY A 4 11.10 6.00 -14.00
N LYS A 5 10.21 6.40 -14.90
CA LYS A 5 9.82 5.63 -16.11
C LYS A 5 11.03 5.09 -16.90
N LYS A 6 12.16 5.80 -16.87
CA LYS A 6 13.44 5.37 -17.47
C LYS A 6 14.08 4.16 -16.78
N ALA A 7 14.03 4.08 -15.45
CA ALA A 7 14.58 2.95 -14.68
C ALA A 7 13.80 1.66 -15.00
N ILE A 8 12.47 1.72 -15.00
CA ILE A 8 11.61 0.61 -15.45
C ILE A 8 11.98 0.20 -16.88
N GLY A 9 12.08 1.17 -17.80
CA GLY A 9 12.44 0.87 -19.19
C GLY A 9 13.77 0.12 -19.34
N LEU A 10 14.79 0.50 -18.55
CA LEU A 10 16.08 -0.18 -18.52
C LEU A 10 15.97 -1.62 -17.98
N ARG A 11 15.18 -1.86 -16.93
CA ARG A 11 14.94 -3.21 -16.38
C ARG A 11 14.22 -4.10 -17.37
N LEU A 12 13.17 -3.60 -18.02
CA LEU A 12 12.45 -4.33 -19.07
C LEU A 12 13.37 -4.71 -20.24
N ARG A 13 14.23 -3.76 -20.66
CA ARG A 13 15.23 -4.02 -21.70
C ARG A 13 16.23 -5.08 -21.26
N LYS A 14 16.74 -4.98 -20.04
CA LYS A 14 17.69 -5.95 -19.47
C LYS A 14 17.07 -7.34 -19.38
N ALA A 15 15.83 -7.45 -18.92
CA ALA A 15 15.08 -8.71 -18.86
C ALA A 15 14.89 -9.34 -20.26
N ARG A 16 14.61 -8.51 -21.28
CA ARG A 16 14.47 -8.97 -22.66
C ARG A 16 15.80 -9.45 -23.28
N GLU A 17 16.89 -8.75 -22.97
CA GLU A 17 18.21 -9.01 -23.55
C GLU A 17 19.00 -10.10 -22.79
N ALA A 18 18.59 -10.42 -21.56
CA ALA A 18 19.12 -11.53 -20.78
C ALA A 18 18.81 -12.89 -21.44
N PRO A 19 19.61 -13.93 -21.21
CA PRO A 19 19.32 -15.27 -21.72
C PRO A 19 18.01 -15.84 -21.13
N PRO A 20 17.10 -16.40 -21.97
CA PRO A 20 17.18 -16.44 -23.43
C PRO A 20 16.83 -15.08 -24.06
N TYR A 21 17.70 -14.62 -24.97
CA TYR A 21 17.51 -13.34 -25.65
C TYR A 21 16.25 -13.33 -26.51
N TRP A 22 15.45 -12.26 -26.41
CA TRP A 22 14.31 -12.02 -27.29
C TRP A 22 14.45 -10.71 -28.06
N SER A 23 14.13 -10.74 -29.35
CA SER A 23 13.83 -9.48 -30.06
C SER A 23 12.51 -8.89 -29.54
N ARG A 24 12.26 -7.59 -29.75
CA ARG A 24 10.96 -7.00 -29.35
C ARG A 24 9.75 -7.69 -30.00
N PRO A 25 9.80 -8.09 -31.29
CA PRO A 25 8.76 -8.93 -31.88
C PRO A 25 8.62 -10.31 -31.21
N ASP A 26 9.71 -10.93 -30.78
CA ASP A 26 9.64 -12.22 -30.06
C ASP A 26 8.97 -12.06 -28.71
N LEU A 27 9.37 -11.04 -27.94
CA LEU A 27 8.73 -10.71 -26.67
C LEU A 27 7.25 -10.37 -26.87
N ALA A 28 6.88 -9.62 -27.91
CA ALA A 28 5.49 -9.33 -28.24
C ALA A 28 4.68 -10.62 -28.52
N ARG A 29 5.26 -11.62 -29.19
CA ARG A 29 4.60 -12.93 -29.38
C ARG A 29 4.42 -13.66 -28.06
N LEU A 30 5.44 -13.65 -27.21
CA LEU A 30 5.41 -14.30 -25.89
C LEU A 30 4.37 -13.66 -24.96
N LEU A 31 4.30 -12.33 -24.89
CA LEU A 31 3.30 -11.63 -24.09
C LEU A 31 1.87 -11.97 -24.56
N ARG A 32 1.63 -12.01 -25.89
CA ARG A 32 0.33 -12.45 -26.43
C ARG A 32 0.04 -13.92 -26.12
N ALA A 33 1.06 -14.77 -26.13
CA ALA A 33 0.90 -16.19 -25.81
C ALA A 33 0.58 -16.41 -24.32
N ALA A 34 1.16 -15.62 -23.42
CA ALA A 34 0.95 -15.68 -21.98
C ALA A 34 -0.40 -15.12 -21.49
N ALA A 35 -1.11 -14.39 -22.36
CA ALA A 35 -2.44 -13.87 -22.06
C ALA A 35 -3.50 -14.98 -22.07
N ASP A 36 -4.51 -14.83 -21.21
CA ASP A 36 -5.68 -15.71 -21.22
C ASP A 36 -6.32 -15.72 -22.62
N PRO A 37 -6.76 -16.88 -23.14
CA PRO A 37 -7.43 -16.96 -24.44
C PRO A 37 -8.60 -15.97 -24.60
N ARG A 38 -9.31 -15.63 -23.51
CA ARG A 38 -10.42 -14.67 -23.50
C ARG A 38 -9.95 -13.22 -23.68
N ASP A 39 -8.76 -12.88 -23.19
CA ASP A 39 -8.21 -11.52 -23.25
C ASP A 39 -7.35 -11.27 -24.50
N ARG A 40 -6.88 -12.35 -25.15
CA ARG A 40 -5.99 -12.29 -26.33
C ARG A 40 -6.56 -11.47 -27.51
N PRO A 41 -7.88 -11.46 -27.81
CA PRO A 41 -8.46 -10.59 -28.82
C PRO A 41 -8.32 -9.09 -28.50
N GLY A 42 -8.29 -8.73 -27.22
CA GLY A 42 -8.15 -7.35 -26.75
C GLY A 42 -6.71 -6.83 -26.72
N LEU A 43 -5.72 -7.66 -27.06
CA LEU A 43 -4.31 -7.26 -27.13
C LEU A 43 -3.93 -6.78 -28.54
N PRO A 44 -3.06 -5.76 -28.67
CA PRO A 44 -2.52 -5.34 -29.95
C PRO A 44 -1.75 -6.46 -30.65
N HIS A 45 -1.86 -6.57 -31.97
CA HIS A 45 -1.07 -7.51 -32.76
C HIS A 45 0.45 -7.26 -32.60
N VAL A 46 1.27 -8.24 -33.01
CA VAL A 46 2.71 -8.29 -32.71
C VAL A 46 3.46 -7.01 -33.08
N SER A 47 3.20 -6.42 -34.25
CA SER A 47 3.90 -5.22 -34.71
C SER A 47 3.60 -3.98 -33.84
N PRO A 48 2.33 -3.58 -33.61
CA PRO A 48 2.00 -2.54 -32.65
C PRO A 48 2.52 -2.79 -31.24
N LEU A 49 2.45 -4.03 -30.76
CA LEU A 49 2.93 -4.39 -29.41
C LEU A 49 4.47 -4.29 -29.30
N ALA A 50 5.22 -4.62 -30.35
CA ALA A 50 6.66 -4.43 -30.39
C ALA A 50 7.06 -2.94 -30.33
N GLU A 51 6.29 -2.03 -30.96
CA GLU A 51 6.50 -0.59 -30.81
C GLU A 51 6.11 -0.10 -29.40
N MET A 52 5.09 -0.67 -28.76
CA MET A 52 4.78 -0.39 -27.36
C MET A 52 5.94 -0.81 -26.44
N ILE A 53 6.49 -2.01 -26.62
CA ILE A 53 7.67 -2.49 -25.89
C ILE A 53 8.86 -1.53 -26.05
N LYS A 54 9.12 -1.06 -27.28
CA LYS A 54 10.17 -0.07 -27.53
C LYS A 54 9.92 1.24 -26.76
N HIS A 55 8.68 1.73 -26.72
CA HIS A 55 8.33 2.92 -25.93
C HIS A 55 8.47 2.71 -24.43
N TRP A 56 8.15 1.51 -23.93
CA TRP A 56 8.35 1.14 -22.52
C TRP A 56 9.82 1.07 -22.16
N GLU A 57 10.63 0.39 -22.98
CA GLU A 57 12.09 0.29 -22.78
C GLU A 57 12.80 1.64 -22.87
N ALA A 58 12.28 2.57 -23.68
CA ALA A 58 12.77 3.94 -23.76
C ALA A 58 12.32 4.82 -22.58
N GLY A 59 11.47 4.31 -21.68
CA GLY A 59 10.90 5.05 -20.55
C GLY A 59 9.91 6.15 -20.95
N LYS A 60 9.37 6.10 -22.17
CA LYS A 60 8.35 7.05 -22.64
C LYS A 60 7.01 6.79 -21.96
N PHE A 61 6.69 5.51 -21.77
CA PHE A 61 5.50 5.03 -21.06
C PHE A 61 5.87 3.85 -20.16
N VAL A 62 4.96 3.42 -19.31
CA VAL A 62 5.11 2.24 -18.45
C VAL A 62 4.03 1.23 -18.82
N PRO A 63 4.30 -0.08 -18.85
CA PRO A 63 3.27 -1.09 -19.03
C PRO A 63 2.20 -0.98 -17.93
N GLY A 64 0.93 -0.86 -18.33
CA GLY A 64 -0.21 -0.84 -17.40
C GLY A 64 -0.59 -2.23 -16.88
N HIS A 65 -1.61 -2.30 -16.01
CA HIS A 65 -2.06 -3.51 -15.32
C HIS A 65 -2.26 -4.73 -16.25
N ARG A 66 -2.72 -4.52 -17.49
CA ARG A 66 -2.93 -5.61 -18.45
C ARG A 66 -1.64 -6.27 -18.93
N TYR A 67 -0.51 -5.57 -18.89
CA TYR A 67 0.76 -6.02 -19.47
C TYR A 67 1.77 -6.49 -18.41
N ARG A 68 1.73 -5.94 -17.19
CA ARG A 68 2.68 -6.32 -16.13
C ARG A 68 2.62 -7.80 -15.75
N PRO A 69 1.44 -8.43 -15.56
CA PRO A 69 1.36 -9.85 -15.28
C PRO A 69 1.89 -10.71 -16.44
N LEU A 70 1.75 -10.23 -17.69
CA LEU A 70 2.29 -10.92 -18.86
C LEU A 70 3.83 -10.90 -18.86
N TYR A 71 4.42 -9.77 -18.46
CA TYR A 71 5.86 -9.64 -18.28
C TYR A 71 6.39 -10.59 -17.20
N VAL A 72 5.72 -10.65 -16.04
CA VAL A 72 6.04 -11.59 -14.96
C VAL A 72 5.98 -13.03 -15.47
N LYS A 73 4.89 -13.43 -16.14
CA LYS A 73 4.73 -14.78 -16.71
C LYS A 73 5.79 -15.15 -17.74
N VAL A 74 6.16 -14.22 -18.63
CA VAL A 74 7.12 -14.50 -19.72
C VAL A 74 8.56 -14.53 -19.22
N THR A 75 8.92 -13.63 -18.32
CA THR A 75 10.30 -13.49 -17.85
C THR A 75 10.61 -14.37 -16.64
N GLY A 76 9.60 -14.79 -15.88
CA GLY A 76 9.76 -15.48 -14.60
C GLY A 76 10.30 -14.59 -13.48
N MET A 77 10.48 -13.29 -13.72
CA MET A 77 10.90 -12.31 -12.73
C MET A 77 9.70 -11.79 -11.95
N SER A 78 9.89 -11.38 -10.69
CA SER A 78 8.81 -10.80 -9.89
C SER A 78 8.35 -9.46 -10.48
N GLU A 79 7.14 -9.02 -10.12
CA GLU A 79 6.66 -7.70 -10.55
C GLU A 79 7.56 -6.59 -9.99
N ASP A 80 8.12 -6.78 -8.79
CA ASP A 80 9.01 -5.82 -8.14
C ASP A 80 10.39 -5.73 -8.84
N ASP A 81 10.96 -6.87 -9.26
CA ASP A 81 12.22 -6.89 -10.02
C ASP A 81 12.11 -6.10 -11.34
N LEU A 82 10.94 -6.14 -11.97
CA LEU A 82 10.69 -5.51 -13.28
C LEU A 82 10.20 -4.07 -13.15
N PHE A 83 9.39 -3.78 -12.13
CA PHE A 83 8.59 -2.55 -12.03
C PHE A 83 8.67 -1.85 -10.67
N GLY A 84 9.42 -2.38 -9.70
CA GLY A 84 9.64 -1.82 -8.36
C GLY A 84 10.52 -0.56 -8.35
N ALA A 85 10.63 0.10 -7.20
CA ALA A 85 11.53 1.25 -7.03
C ALA A 85 13.01 0.84 -7.14
N ASP A 86 13.93 1.76 -7.47
CA ASP A 86 15.38 1.51 -7.27
C ASP A 86 15.64 1.67 -5.76
N GLU A 87 15.74 0.55 -5.05
CA GLU A 87 15.78 0.54 -3.57
C GLU A 87 17.17 0.72 -2.96
N ALA A 88 18.23 0.81 -3.77
CA ALA A 88 19.58 0.99 -3.23
C ALA A 88 20.01 2.46 -3.22
N LEU A 89 20.13 3.05 -2.03
CA LEU A 89 20.86 4.32 -1.84
C LEU A 89 22.26 4.20 -2.42
N THR A 90 22.64 5.13 -3.29
CA THR A 90 24.02 5.24 -3.77
C THR A 90 24.94 5.73 -2.64
N PRO A 91 26.27 5.52 -2.74
CA PRO A 91 27.21 6.10 -1.78
C PRO A 91 27.08 7.63 -1.64
N ASP A 92 26.81 8.32 -2.75
CA ASP A 92 26.60 9.78 -2.78
C ASP A 92 25.31 10.19 -2.04
N ASP A 93 24.22 9.41 -2.16
CA ASP A 93 22.99 9.63 -1.39
C ASP A 93 23.23 9.51 0.11
N ARG A 94 24.05 8.54 0.53
CA ARG A 94 24.41 8.33 1.95
C ARG A 94 25.22 9.49 2.50
N ASP A 95 26.21 9.96 1.75
CA ASP A 95 27.04 11.10 2.16
C ASP A 95 26.22 12.40 2.24
N ARG A 96 25.31 12.62 1.29
CA ARG A 96 24.38 13.74 1.32
C ARG A 96 23.42 13.68 2.50
N LEU A 97 22.85 12.51 2.79
CA LEU A 97 21.97 12.32 3.94
C LEU A 97 22.69 12.61 5.26
N ALA A 98 23.93 12.12 5.41
CA ALA A 98 24.75 12.41 6.59
C ALA A 98 25.05 13.92 6.73
N GLN A 99 25.32 14.61 5.61
CA GLN A 99 25.53 16.06 5.61
C GLN A 99 24.26 16.85 5.94
N ALA A 100 23.09 16.42 5.47
CA ALA A 100 21.81 17.06 5.76
C ALA A 100 21.45 16.94 7.25
N ILE A 101 21.71 15.77 7.86
CA ILE A 101 21.55 15.57 9.31
C ILE A 101 22.47 16.52 10.09
N ALA A 102 23.73 16.65 9.67
CA ALA A 102 24.69 17.55 10.32
C ALA A 102 24.40 19.05 10.08
N ARG A 103 23.75 19.39 8.96
CA ARG A 103 23.45 20.78 8.55
C ARG A 103 22.05 20.88 7.92
N PRO A 104 20.98 20.92 8.72
CA PRO A 104 19.59 20.91 8.25
C PRO A 104 19.23 21.98 7.21
N ALA A 105 19.91 23.13 7.23
CA ALA A 105 19.73 24.21 6.26
C ALA A 105 20.13 23.85 4.81
N ARG A 106 20.73 22.68 4.56
CA ARG A 106 21.16 22.21 3.24
C ARG A 106 20.32 21.06 2.67
N VAL A 107 19.12 20.81 3.22
CA VAL A 107 18.21 19.83 2.63
C VAL A 107 17.84 20.22 1.20
N ASP A 108 18.00 19.28 0.27
CA ASP A 108 17.63 19.41 -1.13
C ASP A 108 16.65 18.29 -1.55
N LEU A 109 16.16 18.36 -2.77
CA LEU A 109 15.19 17.38 -3.29
C LEU A 109 15.76 15.96 -3.39
N THR A 110 17.09 15.80 -3.48
CA THR A 110 17.73 14.48 -3.50
C THR A 110 17.63 13.84 -2.12
N VAL A 111 17.90 14.59 -1.05
CA VAL A 111 17.73 14.11 0.34
C VAL A 111 16.27 13.71 0.61
N VAL A 112 15.31 14.51 0.15
CA VAL A 112 13.88 14.16 0.26
C VAL A 112 13.58 12.85 -0.45
N GLY A 113 14.10 12.66 -1.67
CA GLY A 113 13.97 11.42 -2.42
C GLY A 113 14.56 10.20 -1.68
N SER A 114 15.76 10.35 -1.10
CA SER A 114 16.39 9.29 -0.30
C SER A 114 15.56 8.89 0.91
N LEU A 115 15.01 9.87 1.65
CA LEU A 115 14.12 9.61 2.78
C LEU A 115 12.86 8.85 2.34
N ALA A 116 12.23 9.25 1.24
CA ALA A 116 11.07 8.55 0.70
C ALA A 116 11.40 7.10 0.27
N THR A 117 12.57 6.86 -0.33
CA THR A 117 13.01 5.51 -0.70
C THR A 117 13.25 4.63 0.53
N ILE A 118 13.91 5.17 1.56
CA ILE A 118 14.14 4.44 2.81
C ILE A 118 12.81 4.07 3.47
N LEU A 119 11.87 5.01 3.53
CA LEU A 119 10.54 4.78 4.08
C LEU A 119 9.82 3.65 3.34
N ALA A 120 9.76 3.72 2.01
CA ALA A 120 9.11 2.68 1.19
C ALA A 120 9.71 1.29 1.45
N ALA A 121 11.04 1.19 1.50
CA ALA A 121 11.74 -0.07 1.80
C ALA A 121 11.44 -0.58 3.22
N GLN A 122 11.33 0.32 4.21
CA GLN A 122 10.96 -0.08 5.57
C GLN A 122 9.52 -0.59 5.68
N ARG A 123 8.58 -0.03 4.90
CA ARG A 123 7.21 -0.57 4.85
C ARG A 123 7.19 -1.98 4.30
N ARG A 124 7.90 -2.21 3.19
CA ARG A 124 8.07 -3.56 2.62
C ARG A 124 8.76 -4.52 3.57
N LEU A 125 9.75 -4.05 4.32
CA LEU A 125 10.40 -4.86 5.34
C LEU A 125 9.42 -5.28 6.46
N ASN A 126 8.51 -4.39 6.86
CA ASN A 126 7.49 -4.69 7.87
C ASN A 126 6.50 -5.79 7.45
N ASP A 127 6.32 -6.01 6.15
CA ASP A 127 5.47 -7.11 5.67
C ASP A 127 6.00 -8.49 6.09
N THR A 128 7.30 -8.60 6.40
CA THR A 128 7.98 -9.88 6.67
C THR A 128 8.78 -9.92 7.97
N ALA A 129 9.14 -8.77 8.54
CA ALA A 129 9.92 -8.66 9.76
C ALA A 129 9.08 -8.16 10.94
N ASP A 130 9.52 -8.52 12.15
CA ASP A 130 8.89 -8.06 13.40
C ASP A 130 8.96 -6.51 13.50
N PRO A 131 7.84 -5.82 13.76
CA PRO A 131 7.82 -4.37 14.00
C PRO A 131 8.87 -3.91 15.03
N ALA A 132 9.18 -4.73 16.04
CA ALA A 132 10.20 -4.46 17.06
C ALA A 132 11.60 -4.20 16.47
N ALA A 133 11.92 -4.90 15.38
CA ALA A 133 13.23 -4.84 14.74
C ALA A 133 13.41 -3.58 13.91
N ILE A 134 12.32 -3.01 13.38
CA ILE A 134 12.34 -1.86 12.46
C ILE A 134 12.09 -0.55 13.22
N LEU A 135 11.24 -0.59 14.26
CA LEU A 135 10.75 0.57 14.99
C LEU A 135 11.87 1.55 15.46
N PRO A 136 12.98 1.12 16.07
CA PRO A 136 14.01 2.06 16.53
C PRO A 136 14.62 2.89 15.39
N ALA A 137 14.86 2.27 14.23
CA ALA A 137 15.41 2.95 13.06
C ALA A 137 14.40 3.90 12.43
N THR A 138 13.14 3.48 12.31
CA THR A 138 12.05 4.32 11.78
C THR A 138 11.78 5.53 12.66
N LEU A 139 11.83 5.40 13.99
CA LEU A 139 11.68 6.52 14.92
C LEU A 139 12.82 7.55 14.75
N ALA A 140 14.07 7.09 14.71
CA ALA A 140 15.21 7.99 14.49
C ALA A 140 15.11 8.74 13.14
N GLN A 141 14.63 8.08 12.10
CA GLN A 141 14.41 8.71 10.79
C GLN A 141 13.20 9.65 10.79
N THR A 142 12.17 9.36 11.58
CA THR A 142 11.03 10.25 11.80
C THR A 142 11.49 11.56 12.45
N ASP A 143 12.35 11.49 13.47
CA ASP A 143 12.93 12.67 14.10
C ASP A 143 13.77 13.50 13.11
N VAL A 144 14.55 12.83 12.25
CA VAL A 144 15.30 13.50 11.18
C VAL A 144 14.35 14.17 10.19
N ALA A 145 13.35 13.46 9.65
CA ALA A 145 12.44 13.98 8.64
C ALA A 145 11.64 15.19 9.16
N THR A 146 11.13 15.11 10.39
CA THR A 146 10.38 16.20 11.02
C THR A 146 11.27 17.41 11.36
N THR A 147 12.51 17.18 11.82
CA THR A 147 13.49 18.26 12.04
C THR A 147 13.84 18.98 10.73
N LEU A 148 14.08 18.21 9.65
CA LEU A 148 14.35 18.76 8.33
C LEU A 148 13.13 19.54 7.80
N LEU A 149 11.91 19.06 8.02
CA LEU A 149 10.68 19.75 7.61
C LEU A 149 10.55 21.12 8.28
N GLN A 150 10.86 21.23 9.57
CA GLN A 150 10.83 22.49 10.31
C GLN A 150 11.81 23.53 9.74
N ALA A 151 12.97 23.08 9.24
CA ALA A 151 14.00 23.94 8.65
C ALA A 151 13.75 24.25 7.17
N ALA A 152 13.12 23.35 6.42
CA ALA A 152 12.90 23.46 4.98
C ALA A 152 11.98 24.63 4.62
N ARG A 153 12.21 25.22 3.43
CA ARG A 153 11.39 26.31 2.88
C ARG A 153 11.12 26.09 1.39
N GLY A 154 10.05 26.69 0.89
CA GLY A 154 9.69 26.66 -0.53
C GLY A 154 9.53 25.22 -1.07
N PRO A 155 9.94 24.95 -2.33
CA PRO A 155 9.69 23.67 -2.98
C PRO A 155 10.23 22.43 -2.25
N VAL A 156 11.31 22.58 -1.47
CA VAL A 156 11.86 21.46 -0.68
C VAL A 156 10.96 21.13 0.50
N ARG A 157 10.36 22.15 1.16
CA ARG A 157 9.37 21.92 2.22
C ARG A 157 8.14 21.21 1.65
N ASP A 158 7.66 21.67 0.50
CA ASP A 158 6.47 21.12 -0.14
C ASP A 158 6.67 19.63 -0.52
N ALA A 159 7.88 19.27 -0.99
CA ALA A 159 8.23 17.89 -1.28
C ALA A 159 8.45 17.04 0.00
N LEU A 160 9.01 17.62 1.06
CA LEU A 160 9.33 16.90 2.30
C LEU A 160 8.12 16.69 3.21
N ALA A 161 7.13 17.60 3.19
CA ALA A 161 5.95 17.54 4.04
C ALA A 161 5.21 16.18 3.98
N PRO A 162 4.83 15.64 2.80
CA PRO A 162 4.16 14.34 2.74
C PRO A 162 5.06 13.18 3.20
N VAL A 163 6.37 13.24 2.95
CA VAL A 163 7.32 12.20 3.40
C VAL A 163 7.45 12.18 4.92
N ALA A 164 7.54 13.36 5.55
CA ALA A 164 7.58 13.47 7.00
C ALA A 164 6.26 13.05 7.64
N ALA A 165 5.11 13.42 7.06
CA ALA A 165 3.79 12.97 7.50
C ALA A 165 3.69 11.43 7.47
N GLU A 166 4.16 10.81 6.39
CA GLU A 166 4.15 9.35 6.25
C GLU A 166 5.11 8.65 7.23
N TYR A 167 6.29 9.23 7.52
CA TYR A 167 7.18 8.71 8.57
C TYR A 167 6.52 8.71 9.96
N VAL A 168 5.83 9.79 10.31
CA VAL A 168 5.10 9.89 11.59
C VAL A 168 3.95 8.89 11.62
N GLN A 169 3.18 8.78 10.53
CA GLN A 169 2.11 7.79 10.39
C GLN A 169 2.63 6.36 10.53
N PHE A 170 3.71 6.01 9.81
CA PHE A 170 4.26 4.66 9.81
C PHE A 170 4.88 4.31 11.18
N SER A 171 5.51 5.27 11.85
CA SER A 171 5.91 5.10 13.26
C SER A 171 4.71 4.84 14.18
N GLY A 172 3.58 5.51 13.94
CA GLY A 172 2.31 5.24 14.62
C GLY A 172 1.80 3.82 14.37
N TRP A 173 1.86 3.35 13.11
CA TRP A 173 1.49 1.99 12.73
C TRP A 173 2.36 0.93 13.41
N LEU A 174 3.68 1.05 13.35
CA LEU A 174 4.60 0.11 14.01
C LEU A 174 4.34 0.01 15.51
N ARG A 175 4.01 1.13 16.17
CA ARG A 175 3.61 1.12 17.59
C ARG A 175 2.25 0.45 17.81
N ALA A 176 1.29 0.64 16.91
CA ALA A 176 -0.02 0.01 16.99
C ALA A 176 0.08 -1.52 16.87
N GLU A 177 0.87 -2.02 15.92
CA GLU A 177 1.16 -3.46 15.78
C GLU A 177 1.84 -4.01 17.04
N HIS A 178 2.72 -3.23 17.65
CA HIS A 178 3.40 -3.60 18.88
C HIS A 178 2.57 -3.41 20.17
N ARG A 179 1.29 -3.01 20.04
CA ARG A 179 0.34 -2.73 21.13
C ARG A 179 0.77 -1.59 22.08
N ASP A 180 1.63 -0.66 21.63
CA ASP A 180 1.91 0.63 22.31
C ASP A 180 0.85 1.66 21.92
N ASP A 181 -0.41 1.34 22.22
CA ASP A 181 -1.60 2.00 21.69
C ASP A 181 -1.65 3.51 22.00
N GLN A 182 -1.24 3.91 23.19
CA GLN A 182 -1.28 5.32 23.60
C GLN A 182 -0.34 6.17 22.73
N ARG A 183 0.90 5.71 22.55
CA ARG A 183 1.87 6.44 21.72
C ARG A 183 1.54 6.34 20.24
N ALA A 184 0.98 5.22 19.80
CA ALA A 184 0.46 5.08 18.44
C ALA A 184 -0.62 6.14 18.16
N ALA A 185 -1.61 6.28 19.04
CA ALA A 185 -2.69 7.26 18.88
C ALA A 185 -2.18 8.71 18.80
N HIS A 186 -1.16 9.06 19.59
CA HIS A 186 -0.52 10.38 19.51
C HIS A 186 0.14 10.60 18.15
N LEU A 187 0.99 9.68 17.70
CA LEU A 187 1.68 9.78 16.41
C LEU A 187 0.69 9.83 15.24
N LEU A 188 -0.37 9.02 15.27
CA LEU A 188 -1.39 9.05 14.22
C LEU A 188 -2.16 10.37 14.19
N THR A 189 -2.35 11.03 15.33
CA THR A 189 -2.93 12.38 15.39
C THR A 189 -2.00 13.43 14.79
N ASP A 190 -0.70 13.35 15.11
CA ASP A 190 0.30 14.25 14.53
C ASP A 190 0.43 14.02 13.02
N ALA A 191 0.32 12.77 12.56
CA ALA A 191 0.34 12.41 11.15
C ALA A 191 -0.84 12.99 10.36
N GLU A 192 -2.05 13.00 10.93
CA GLU A 192 -3.22 13.64 10.33
C GLU A 192 -2.98 15.14 10.10
N ALA A 193 -2.50 15.84 11.13
CA ALA A 193 -2.21 17.26 11.03
C ALA A 193 -1.12 17.56 9.98
N LEU A 194 -0.07 16.74 9.93
CA LEU A 194 0.99 16.87 8.93
C LEU A 194 0.51 16.53 7.50
N ALA A 195 -0.40 15.57 7.36
CA ALA A 195 -1.00 15.21 6.08
C ALA A 195 -1.90 16.33 5.54
N ASP A 196 -2.69 16.96 6.41
CA ASP A 196 -3.49 18.14 6.07
C ASP A 196 -2.60 19.32 5.65
N ASP A 197 -1.53 19.60 6.40
CA ASP A 197 -0.53 20.62 6.04
C ASP A 197 0.16 20.33 4.70
N ALA A 198 0.32 19.05 4.35
CA ALA A 198 0.86 18.60 3.06
C ALA A 198 -0.20 18.54 1.94
N GLY A 199 -1.49 18.72 2.27
CA GLY A 199 -2.60 18.59 1.32
C GLY A 199 -2.81 17.16 0.80
N SER A 200 -2.41 16.14 1.56
CA SER A 200 -2.50 14.73 1.16
C SER A 200 -3.68 14.02 1.83
N GLY A 201 -4.79 13.94 1.10
CA GLY A 201 -5.99 13.21 1.56
C GLY A 201 -5.76 11.71 1.76
N GLU A 202 -4.90 11.09 0.94
CA GLU A 202 -4.56 9.67 1.06
C GLU A 202 -3.82 9.37 2.38
N LEU A 203 -2.87 10.23 2.77
CA LEU A 203 -2.15 10.11 4.03
C LEU A 203 -3.04 10.41 5.24
N ALA A 204 -3.89 11.45 5.14
CA ALA A 204 -4.83 11.79 6.21
C ALA A 204 -5.82 10.64 6.45
N ALA A 205 -6.41 10.09 5.38
CA ALA A 205 -7.32 8.95 5.46
C ALA A 205 -6.64 7.73 6.10
N GLN A 206 -5.40 7.43 5.70
CA GLN A 206 -4.66 6.27 6.21
C GLN A 206 -4.26 6.42 7.69
N ALA A 207 -3.90 7.63 8.12
CA ALA A 207 -3.59 7.90 9.53
C ALA A 207 -4.83 7.69 10.43
N VAL A 208 -6.00 8.18 10.00
CA VAL A 208 -7.27 7.95 10.72
C VAL A 208 -7.68 6.49 10.68
N ASN A 209 -7.49 5.80 9.54
CA ASN A 209 -7.76 4.37 9.40
C ASN A 209 -6.98 3.54 10.45
N PHE A 210 -5.71 3.87 10.70
CA PHE A 210 -4.92 3.22 11.75
C PHE A 210 -5.42 3.51 13.18
N LYS A 211 -6.08 4.66 13.43
CA LYS A 211 -6.81 4.85 14.70
C LYS A 211 -8.04 3.94 14.79
N GLY A 212 -8.68 3.66 13.66
CA GLY A 212 -9.73 2.65 13.56
C GLY A 212 -9.23 1.25 13.92
N TYR A 213 -8.04 0.88 13.43
CA TYR A 213 -7.34 -0.35 13.84
C TYR A 213 -7.13 -0.40 15.37
N LEU A 214 -6.58 0.66 15.99
CA LEU A 214 -6.41 0.72 17.45
C LEU A 214 -7.74 0.52 18.18
N ALA A 215 -8.82 1.15 17.71
CA ALA A 215 -10.14 0.98 18.32
C ALA A 215 -10.66 -0.46 18.20
N ARG A 216 -10.41 -1.16 17.08
CA ARG A 216 -10.75 -2.59 16.93
C ARG A 216 -10.00 -3.43 17.95
N GLN A 217 -8.70 -3.24 18.06
CA GLN A 217 -7.84 -3.97 18.99
C GLN A 217 -8.17 -3.72 20.47
N GLN A 218 -8.83 -2.60 20.77
CA GLN A 218 -9.32 -2.26 22.11
C GLN A 218 -10.76 -2.74 22.38
N GLY A 219 -11.42 -3.39 21.42
CA GLY A 219 -12.84 -3.76 21.52
C GLY A 219 -13.78 -2.56 21.57
N ASN A 220 -13.34 -1.38 21.11
CA ASN A 220 -14.11 -0.15 21.14
C ASN A 220 -14.90 0.04 19.84
N ALA A 221 -16.01 -0.69 19.69
CA ALA A 221 -16.83 -0.67 18.48
C ALA A 221 -17.30 0.75 18.06
N ARG A 222 -17.59 1.64 19.01
CA ARG A 222 -17.91 3.05 18.70
C ARG A 222 -16.72 3.80 18.11
N GLY A 223 -15.51 3.51 18.58
CA GLY A 223 -14.27 4.04 18.01
C GLY A 223 -14.02 3.53 16.60
N VAL A 224 -14.31 2.24 16.34
CA VAL A 224 -14.23 1.62 15.00
C VAL A 224 -15.08 2.41 14.01
N VAL A 225 -16.38 2.56 14.29
CA VAL A 225 -17.30 3.32 13.45
C VAL A 225 -16.79 4.74 13.22
N ARG A 226 -16.42 5.45 14.30
CA ARG A 226 -15.97 6.85 14.22
C ARG A 226 -14.78 7.02 13.28
N HIS A 227 -13.73 6.24 13.48
CA HIS A 227 -12.49 6.43 12.75
C HIS A 227 -12.62 5.97 11.30
N PHE A 228 -13.24 4.82 11.03
CA PHE A 228 -13.40 4.36 9.64
C PHE A 228 -14.37 5.22 8.83
N LEU A 229 -15.46 5.74 9.41
CA LEU A 229 -16.30 6.73 8.70
C LEU A 229 -15.56 8.05 8.45
N THR A 230 -14.70 8.46 9.37
CA THR A 230 -13.87 9.67 9.17
C THR A 230 -12.88 9.44 8.01
N ALA A 231 -12.20 8.30 7.96
CA ALA A 231 -11.31 7.93 6.86
C ALA A 231 -12.07 7.84 5.52
N TYR A 232 -13.23 7.17 5.50
CA TYR A 232 -14.12 7.05 4.34
C TYR A 232 -14.52 8.41 3.73
N HIS A 233 -14.81 9.39 4.58
CA HIS A 233 -15.23 10.73 4.17
C HIS A 233 -14.08 11.73 4.01
N THR A 234 -12.83 11.32 4.23
CA THR A 234 -11.68 12.21 4.11
C THR A 234 -11.53 12.68 2.65
N PRO A 235 -11.53 14.01 2.39
CA PRO A 235 -11.34 14.53 1.04
C PRO A 235 -10.00 14.09 0.46
N GLY A 236 -10.03 13.49 -0.73
CA GLY A 236 -8.83 12.97 -1.40
C GLY A 236 -8.44 11.54 -1.01
N ALA A 237 -9.22 10.84 -0.18
CA ALA A 237 -9.04 9.40 0.04
C ALA A 237 -9.20 8.62 -1.28
N ALA A 238 -8.29 7.68 -1.53
CA ALA A 238 -8.32 6.86 -2.74
C ALA A 238 -9.53 5.88 -2.72
N PRO A 239 -10.07 5.47 -3.88
CA PRO A 239 -11.21 4.54 -3.94
C PRO A 239 -11.00 3.25 -3.15
N ALA A 240 -9.79 2.65 -3.21
CA ALA A 240 -9.46 1.44 -2.46
C ALA A 240 -9.43 1.66 -0.94
N GLN A 241 -9.02 2.84 -0.46
CA GLN A 241 -9.10 3.21 0.96
C GLN A 241 -10.56 3.33 1.39
N ARG A 242 -11.35 4.10 0.63
CA ARG A 242 -12.78 4.29 0.91
C ARG A 242 -13.56 2.97 0.93
N LEU A 243 -13.26 2.04 0.03
CA LEU A 243 -13.89 0.72 0.05
C LEU A 243 -13.61 -0.01 1.37
N GLY A 244 -12.33 -0.16 1.73
CA GLY A 244 -11.94 -0.82 2.99
C GLY A 244 -12.48 -0.11 4.23
N ASP A 245 -12.47 1.21 4.23
CA ASP A 245 -13.00 2.03 5.32
C ASP A 245 -14.52 1.85 5.48
N ALA A 246 -15.30 1.79 4.40
CA ALA A 246 -16.73 1.51 4.46
C ALA A 246 -17.00 0.12 5.06
N VAL A 247 -16.25 -0.89 4.64
CA VAL A 247 -16.36 -2.27 5.17
C VAL A 247 -16.01 -2.33 6.66
N LEU A 248 -14.94 -1.66 7.10
CA LEU A 248 -14.53 -1.67 8.50
C LEU A 248 -15.46 -0.80 9.39
N ALA A 249 -16.07 0.25 8.83
CA ALA A 249 -17.16 0.95 9.49
C ALA A 249 -18.40 0.06 9.63
N ALA A 250 -18.73 -0.74 8.61
CA ALA A 250 -19.81 -1.73 8.67
C ALA A 250 -19.56 -2.77 9.76
N HIS A 251 -18.32 -3.27 9.88
CA HIS A 251 -17.91 -4.14 10.98
C HIS A 251 -18.16 -3.48 12.35
N GLY A 252 -17.77 -2.21 12.51
CA GLY A 252 -18.04 -1.46 13.74
C GLY A 252 -19.54 -1.36 14.09
N HIS A 253 -20.40 -1.12 13.10
CA HIS A 253 -21.85 -1.11 13.28
C HIS A 253 -22.40 -2.50 13.62
N ALA A 254 -21.90 -3.55 12.98
CA ALA A 254 -22.30 -4.92 13.26
C ALA A 254 -21.98 -5.31 14.72
N LEU A 255 -20.79 -4.95 15.23
CA LEU A 255 -20.42 -5.14 16.63
C LEU A 255 -21.32 -4.39 17.63
N LEU A 256 -22.00 -3.32 17.20
CA LEU A 256 -22.97 -2.58 18.01
C LEU A 256 -24.39 -3.16 17.94
N GLY A 257 -24.64 -4.12 17.04
CA GLY A 257 -25.99 -4.63 16.73
C GLY A 257 -26.75 -3.78 15.70
N ASP A 258 -26.11 -2.79 15.09
CA ASP A 258 -26.71 -1.86 14.13
C ASP A 258 -26.71 -2.48 12.71
N HIS A 259 -27.37 -3.62 12.55
CA HIS A 259 -27.27 -4.44 11.33
C HIS A 259 -27.71 -3.71 10.05
N ALA A 260 -28.67 -2.80 10.16
CA ALA A 260 -29.15 -2.00 9.02
C ALA A 260 -28.05 -1.07 8.48
N ASP A 261 -27.32 -0.39 9.36
CA ASP A 261 -26.22 0.49 8.96
C ASP A 261 -25.02 -0.29 8.45
N ALA A 262 -24.73 -1.45 9.06
CA ALA A 262 -23.70 -2.35 8.57
C ALA A 262 -23.98 -2.82 7.13
N ARG A 263 -25.21 -3.29 6.85
CA ARG A 263 -25.61 -3.73 5.50
C ARG A 263 -25.60 -2.58 4.49
N ARG A 264 -26.02 -1.37 4.90
CA ARG A 264 -25.95 -0.18 4.05
C ARG A 264 -24.51 0.13 3.63
N LEU A 265 -23.57 0.11 4.58
CA LEU A 265 -22.17 0.40 4.31
C LEU A 265 -21.48 -0.68 3.47
N LEU A 266 -21.85 -1.96 3.64
CA LEU A 266 -21.39 -3.03 2.74
C LEU A 266 -21.88 -2.81 1.31
N ALA A 267 -23.15 -2.47 1.12
CA ALA A 267 -23.68 -2.14 -0.21
C ALA A 267 -22.99 -0.89 -0.81
N GLU A 268 -22.67 0.12 0.01
CA GLU A 268 -21.87 1.27 -0.45
C GLU A 268 -20.45 0.87 -0.85
N ALA A 269 -19.81 -0.05 -0.12
CA ALA A 269 -18.48 -0.57 -0.47
C ALA A 269 -18.50 -1.30 -1.81
N GLU A 270 -19.52 -2.12 -2.09
CA GLU A 270 -19.69 -2.80 -3.38
C GLU A 270 -19.71 -1.80 -4.55
N THR A 271 -20.35 -0.63 -4.39
CA THR A 271 -20.37 0.40 -5.44
C THR A 271 -18.99 1.01 -5.76
N LEU A 272 -18.00 0.81 -4.88
CA LEU A 272 -16.63 1.33 -5.04
C LEU A 272 -15.68 0.32 -5.69
N GLU A 273 -16.07 -0.94 -5.85
CA GLU A 273 -15.21 -2.02 -6.35
C GLU A 273 -14.62 -1.72 -7.73
N ASP A 274 -15.46 -1.31 -8.69
CA ASP A 274 -15.01 -0.98 -10.04
C ASP A 274 -13.99 0.17 -10.05
N ALA A 275 -14.21 1.19 -9.21
CA ALA A 275 -13.31 2.33 -9.10
C ALA A 275 -11.98 1.95 -8.42
N ALA A 276 -12.05 1.11 -7.38
CA ALA A 276 -10.87 0.57 -6.70
C ALA A 276 -10.05 -0.33 -7.64
N ALA A 277 -10.69 -1.20 -8.43
CA ALA A 277 -10.02 -2.06 -9.39
C ALA A 277 -9.41 -1.30 -10.59
N SER A 278 -9.95 -0.12 -10.91
CA SER A 278 -9.51 0.69 -12.04
C SER A 278 -8.28 1.57 -11.73
N SER A 279 -7.81 1.62 -10.49
CA SER A 279 -6.68 2.45 -10.06
C SER A 279 -5.71 1.67 -9.16
N LEU A 280 -4.45 2.08 -9.14
CA LEU A 280 -3.51 1.52 -8.16
C LEU A 280 -3.80 2.11 -6.78
N PRO A 281 -3.71 1.32 -5.70
CA PRO A 281 -3.73 1.86 -4.35
C PRO A 281 -2.59 2.87 -4.16
N PRO A 282 -2.75 3.84 -3.23
CA PRO A 282 -1.69 4.80 -2.93
C PRO A 282 -0.49 4.10 -2.30
N ASP A 283 0.72 4.64 -2.48
CA ASP A 283 1.97 4.06 -1.96
C ASP A 283 1.90 3.80 -0.43
N THR A 284 1.22 4.68 0.34
CA THR A 284 1.04 4.52 1.80
C THR A 284 0.12 3.35 2.20
N ALA A 285 -0.63 2.80 1.24
CA ALA A 285 -1.62 1.75 1.43
C ALA A 285 -1.61 0.71 0.28
N TYR A 286 -0.41 0.38 -0.23
CA TYR A 286 -0.22 -0.46 -1.42
C TYR A 286 -0.88 -1.84 -1.34
N TRP A 287 -1.14 -2.32 -0.12
CA TRP A 287 -1.70 -3.64 0.15
C TRP A 287 -3.22 -3.70 -0.06
N LEU A 288 -3.90 -2.57 -0.27
CA LEU A 288 -5.35 -2.51 -0.50
C LEU A 288 -5.76 -3.00 -1.89
N THR A 289 -5.36 -4.21 -2.24
CA THR A 289 -5.77 -4.93 -3.44
C THR A 289 -7.21 -5.44 -3.29
N PRO A 290 -7.92 -5.77 -4.39
CA PRO A 290 -9.21 -6.43 -4.30
C PRO A 290 -9.17 -7.69 -3.42
N ASP A 291 -8.13 -8.51 -3.58
CA ASP A 291 -7.96 -9.75 -2.83
C ASP A 291 -7.80 -9.50 -1.31
N PHE A 292 -7.12 -8.42 -0.92
CA PHE A 292 -6.98 -8.05 0.48
C PHE A 292 -8.33 -7.65 1.11
N GLN A 293 -9.26 -7.09 0.34
CA GLN A 293 -10.55 -6.66 0.91
C GLN A 293 -11.39 -7.83 1.44
N HIS A 294 -11.15 -9.05 0.98
CA HIS A 294 -11.82 -10.23 1.52
C HIS A 294 -11.64 -10.38 3.03
N VAL A 295 -10.45 -10.09 3.60
CA VAL A 295 -10.29 -10.19 5.06
C VAL A 295 -11.10 -9.14 5.82
N ASN A 296 -11.23 -7.93 5.28
CA ASN A 296 -12.06 -6.87 5.86
C ASN A 296 -13.55 -7.21 5.79
N ILE A 297 -14.03 -7.71 4.64
CA ILE A 297 -15.42 -8.12 4.43
C ILE A 297 -15.77 -9.25 5.40
N GLY A 298 -14.87 -10.22 5.54
CA GLY A 298 -15.01 -11.32 6.47
C GLY A 298 -15.20 -10.87 7.93
N LEU A 299 -14.48 -9.84 8.39
CA LEU A 299 -14.72 -9.26 9.73
C LEU A 299 -16.12 -8.65 9.86
N ALA A 300 -16.60 -7.94 8.83
CA ALA A 300 -17.94 -7.34 8.87
C ALA A 300 -19.04 -8.41 8.92
N LEU A 301 -18.91 -9.45 8.09
CA LEU A 301 -19.84 -10.59 8.06
C LEU A 301 -19.83 -11.38 9.38
N LEU A 302 -18.65 -11.56 9.99
CA LEU A 302 -18.53 -12.19 11.31
C LEU A 302 -19.29 -11.38 12.37
N GLY A 303 -19.15 -10.05 12.35
CA GLY A 303 -19.90 -9.17 13.25
C GLY A 303 -21.42 -9.23 13.06
N LEU A 304 -21.88 -9.55 11.83
CA LEU A 304 -23.31 -9.74 11.50
C LEU A 304 -23.83 -11.13 11.88
N GLY A 305 -22.96 -12.04 12.34
CA GLY A 305 -23.31 -13.43 12.63
C GLY A 305 -23.41 -14.33 11.39
N GLU A 306 -22.91 -13.88 10.23
CA GLU A 306 -22.91 -14.63 8.97
C GLU A 306 -21.67 -15.52 8.90
N HIS A 307 -21.57 -16.49 9.80
CA HIS A 307 -20.35 -17.25 10.08
C HIS A 307 -19.78 -17.98 8.85
N ASP A 308 -20.62 -18.66 8.05
CA ASP A 308 -20.16 -19.39 6.87
C ASP A 308 -19.54 -18.44 5.82
N ALA A 309 -20.22 -17.35 5.51
CA ALA A 309 -19.75 -16.35 4.57
C ALA A 309 -18.49 -15.62 5.10
N ALA A 310 -18.46 -15.32 6.40
CA ALA A 310 -17.28 -14.76 7.05
C ALA A 310 -16.06 -15.69 6.92
N ALA A 311 -16.24 -16.99 7.15
CA ALA A 311 -15.16 -17.97 7.03
C ALA A 311 -14.64 -18.08 5.59
N GLU A 312 -15.54 -18.07 4.59
CA GLU A 312 -15.16 -18.08 3.17
C GLU A 312 -14.31 -16.86 2.80
N HIS A 313 -14.77 -15.65 3.15
CA HIS A 313 -14.05 -14.41 2.87
C HIS A 313 -12.71 -14.33 3.62
N LEU A 314 -12.68 -14.63 4.92
CA LEU A 314 -11.43 -14.62 5.69
C LEU A 314 -10.42 -15.62 5.14
N GLN A 315 -10.87 -16.82 4.75
CA GLN A 315 -9.99 -17.82 4.15
C GLN A 315 -9.44 -17.36 2.80
N ALA A 316 -10.30 -16.88 1.89
CA ALA A 316 -9.89 -16.41 0.57
C ALA A 316 -8.86 -15.27 0.67
N GLY A 317 -9.09 -14.30 1.56
CA GLY A 317 -8.18 -13.19 1.78
C GLY A 317 -6.85 -13.58 2.42
N LEU A 318 -6.84 -14.57 3.33
CA LEU A 318 -5.59 -15.08 3.92
C LEU A 318 -4.77 -15.94 2.94
N GLU A 319 -5.44 -16.73 2.08
CA GLU A 319 -4.79 -17.60 1.09
C GLU A 319 -4.18 -16.82 -0.08
N SER A 320 -4.74 -15.65 -0.41
CA SER A 320 -4.24 -14.75 -1.45
C SER A 320 -2.96 -14.00 -1.08
N LEU A 321 -2.62 -13.95 0.23
CA LEU A 321 -1.41 -13.29 0.69
C LEU A 321 -0.14 -13.97 0.15
N PRO A 322 0.91 -13.18 -0.17
CA PRO A 322 2.23 -13.70 -0.48
C PRO A 322 2.71 -14.68 0.61
N PRO A 323 3.39 -15.78 0.25
CA PRO A 323 3.76 -16.83 1.21
C PRO A 323 4.53 -16.33 2.44
N ASP A 324 5.36 -15.29 2.28
CA ASP A 324 6.14 -14.65 3.32
C ASP A 324 5.34 -13.71 4.24
N GLN A 325 4.11 -13.35 3.85
CA GLN A 325 3.23 -12.46 4.62
C GLN A 325 2.13 -13.21 5.38
N ARG A 326 1.88 -14.49 5.07
CA ARG A 326 0.77 -15.26 5.66
C ARG A 326 0.82 -15.34 7.19
N ASP A 327 2.04 -15.36 7.74
CA ASP A 327 2.29 -15.41 9.18
C ASP A 327 2.70 -14.07 9.79
N ALA A 328 2.63 -12.97 9.03
CA ALA A 328 2.95 -11.64 9.53
C ALA A 328 2.09 -11.28 10.76
N ALA A 329 2.63 -10.45 11.66
CA ALA A 329 1.99 -10.15 12.94
C ALA A 329 0.58 -9.56 12.78
N TRP A 330 0.37 -8.69 11.79
CA TRP A 330 -0.92 -8.07 11.50
C TRP A 330 -1.99 -9.08 11.05
N THR A 331 -1.63 -10.28 10.55
CA THR A 331 -2.62 -11.28 10.11
C THR A 331 -3.28 -12.02 11.28
N ALA A 332 -2.75 -11.90 12.49
CA ALA A 332 -3.22 -12.63 13.67
C ALA A 332 -4.73 -12.41 13.92
N GLU A 333 -5.22 -11.17 13.79
CA GLU A 333 -6.65 -10.87 14.00
C GLU A 333 -7.58 -11.59 13.02
N TYR A 334 -7.17 -11.69 11.74
CA TYR A 334 -7.97 -12.34 10.71
C TYR A 334 -7.95 -13.86 10.87
N ARG A 335 -6.82 -14.43 11.29
CA ARG A 335 -6.71 -15.86 11.63
C ARG A 335 -7.57 -16.22 12.83
N ASP A 336 -7.64 -15.35 13.83
CA ASP A 336 -8.49 -15.53 15.01
C ASP A 336 -9.98 -15.43 14.65
N ALA A 337 -10.35 -14.44 13.85
CA ALA A 337 -11.68 -14.30 13.29
C ALA A 337 -12.10 -15.52 12.46
N LEU A 338 -11.19 -16.09 11.65
CA LEU A 338 -11.47 -17.29 10.85
C LEU A 338 -11.75 -18.50 11.74
N ARG A 339 -11.00 -18.67 12.84
CA ARG A 339 -11.26 -19.75 13.81
C ARG A 339 -12.63 -19.54 14.47
N GLN A 340 -12.93 -18.33 14.92
CA GLN A 340 -14.23 -18.01 15.51
C GLN A 340 -15.39 -18.30 14.55
N ALA A 341 -15.27 -17.91 13.28
CA ALA A 341 -16.30 -18.15 12.27
C ALA A 341 -16.55 -19.65 12.04
N ARG A 342 -15.51 -20.48 12.10
CA ARG A 342 -15.62 -21.94 11.90
C ARG A 342 -16.12 -22.71 13.14
N GLU A 343 -15.89 -22.16 14.33
CA GLU A 343 -16.30 -22.78 15.60
C GLU A 343 -17.73 -22.39 16.00
N ALA A 344 -18.31 -21.38 15.36
CA ALA A 344 -19.68 -20.98 15.61
C ALA A 344 -20.68 -22.06 15.13
N PRO A 345 -21.69 -22.39 15.95
CA PRO A 345 -22.60 -23.51 15.72
C PRO A 345 -23.63 -23.30 14.62
#